data_AF-A0A812NA50-F1
#
_entry.id   AF-A0A812NA50-F1
#
_cell.length_a   1.000
_cell.length_b   1.000
_cell.length_c   1.000
_cell.angle_alpha   90.00
_cell.angle_beta   90.00
_cell.angle_gamma   90.00
#
_symmetry.space_group_name_H-M   'P 1'
#
loop_
_entity.id
_entity.type
_entity.pdbx_description
1 polymer ?
#
loop_
_entity_poly.entity_id
_entity_poly.type
_entity_poly.pdbx_seq_one_letter_code
_entity_poly.pdbx_strand_id
1 'polypeptide(L)'
;MTRTAYSTPASMTTSWLLRLVARASLSAALTDEEKAEKTLHESIAAASIVRATGSYSNASNCVWPECAPVCEDCGSKGVGSCMIPGAQMCPWSAKCTLGSCFCRKGYCARGQECKFRTCQLGARPPKHAVSNSARRLAEFGPELPYNATAEEWHEFVVGSTKWPFLLLLAGVVVGLLTCGCICGHCAWEPSCMPTSPIILLVLCILTVGFITFGVVSRAAVVSHSFDLIGQQLRRVQKSIVSAKNLAKDLEDMASQFQAVVDDLPHTCNAMVPGAKEMMAMASDKAKEKLLEMSEKVEAFSNVANAADFSMSTALSQEWTMKMLVVIGPMVPLVLMALWTLGVAIATIVSWLSSNPKIAKRADDLVIECAAPCTCCLMMLAVLLASSYLWVGILVGGVCLNLDGNAVSLIHTVNFTELSHFKFHIDPVLEGSTRYYIEGSQENPMISMIEDVERDATALYTVYTNATWATTPAEMVCDGVRNLNASEALTACTRSVGFASELMSASNIYPYYETLGHDLMCDTMLHGMTLLVFYSAVVSIVLMPLVAICADVDLRKWEAYKEANYENHYDISHEMQEKFPFLGNLHPLSLSQQSTPRGTPLPSPHGGWQQMPQMPWQH
;
A
#
# COMPACT_ATOMS: atom_id res chain seq x y z
N MET A 1 9.80 67.36 -17.70
CA MET A 1 8.48 66.71 -17.69
C MET A 1 8.32 66.01 -16.34
N THR A 2 7.94 66.71 -15.27
CA THR A 2 6.55 66.90 -14.76
C THR A 2 5.78 65.59 -14.53
N ARG A 3 5.69 65.12 -13.28
CA ARG A 3 4.53 65.40 -12.40
C ARG A 3 4.76 64.89 -10.98
N THR A 4 4.59 65.83 -10.06
CA THR A 4 4.36 65.66 -8.63
C THR A 4 2.93 65.17 -8.38
N ALA A 5 2.73 64.34 -7.36
CA ALA A 5 1.43 64.15 -6.72
C ALA A 5 1.62 64.02 -5.20
N TYR A 6 0.98 64.93 -4.48
CA TYR A 6 0.83 64.98 -3.04
C TYR A 6 -0.06 63.83 -2.53
N SER A 7 0.26 63.26 -1.37
CA SER A 7 -0.73 62.60 -0.52
C SER A 7 -0.46 62.90 0.97
N THR A 8 -1.57 63.01 1.69
CA THR A 8 -1.78 63.64 3.00
C THR A 8 -1.47 62.71 4.20
N PRO A 9 -1.14 63.26 5.39
CA PRO A 9 -0.92 62.47 6.61
C PRO A 9 -2.21 62.43 7.44
N ALA A 10 -3.04 61.39 7.26
CA ALA A 10 -4.20 61.14 8.11
C ALA A 10 -4.59 59.65 8.12
N SER A 11 -3.74 58.76 8.65
CA SER A 11 -4.12 57.36 8.90
C SER A 11 -3.29 56.63 9.97
N MET A 12 -2.60 57.37 10.85
CA MET A 12 -1.64 56.76 11.78
C MET A 12 -2.27 56.16 13.05
N THR A 13 -3.56 56.36 13.32
CA THR A 13 -4.23 55.85 14.54
C THR A 13 -5.02 54.55 14.33
N THR A 14 -5.47 54.23 13.12
CA THR A 14 -6.17 52.96 12.82
C THR A 14 -5.23 51.77 12.64
N SER A 15 -3.98 52.01 12.23
CA SER A 15 -2.94 50.97 12.06
C SER A 15 -2.45 50.38 13.39
N TRP A 16 -2.47 51.17 14.47
CA TRP A 16 -2.06 50.70 15.81
C TRP A 16 -3.10 49.79 16.46
N LEU A 17 -4.39 50.11 16.34
CA LEU A 17 -5.49 49.26 16.85
C LEU A 17 -5.56 47.92 16.12
N LEU A 18 -5.35 47.89 14.80
CA LEU A 18 -5.29 46.64 14.02
C LEU A 18 -4.08 45.77 14.39
N ARG A 19 -2.91 46.37 14.70
CA ARG A 19 -1.73 45.63 15.17
C ARG A 19 -1.88 45.12 16.61
N LEU A 20 -2.63 45.82 17.46
CA LEU A 20 -2.92 45.41 18.84
C LEU A 20 -3.97 44.29 18.89
N VAL A 21 -5.01 44.38 18.07
CA VAL A 21 -6.00 43.30 17.90
C VAL A 21 -5.34 42.07 17.26
N ALA A 22 -4.50 42.25 16.23
CA ALA A 22 -3.75 41.14 15.63
C ALA A 22 -2.74 40.50 16.61
N ARG A 23 -2.08 41.29 17.48
CA ARG A 23 -1.20 40.73 18.54
C ARG A 23 -1.98 40.07 19.66
N ALA A 24 -3.14 40.59 20.05
CA ALA A 24 -4.00 39.97 21.07
C ALA A 24 -4.63 38.67 20.56
N SER A 25 -5.03 38.62 19.28
CA SER A 25 -5.50 37.39 18.65
C SER A 25 -4.37 36.39 18.41
N LEU A 26 -3.14 36.84 18.10
CA LEU A 26 -1.98 35.95 18.02
C LEU A 26 -1.58 35.42 19.39
N SER A 27 -1.62 36.24 20.44
CA SER A 27 -1.27 35.80 21.80
C SER A 27 -2.31 34.84 22.37
N ALA A 28 -3.59 35.05 22.08
CA ALA A 28 -4.65 34.12 22.45
C ALA A 28 -4.52 32.79 21.69
N ALA A 29 -4.22 32.85 20.38
CA ALA A 29 -4.01 31.65 19.57
C ALA A 29 -2.78 30.83 20.02
N LEU A 30 -1.68 31.50 20.40
CA LEU A 30 -0.48 30.86 20.95
C LEU A 30 -0.78 30.18 22.31
N THR A 31 -1.60 30.79 23.16
CA THR A 31 -1.98 30.17 24.44
C THR A 31 -2.92 28.98 24.28
N ASP A 32 -3.81 29.02 23.28
CA ASP A 32 -4.71 27.89 22.99
C ASP A 32 -3.94 26.71 22.39
N GLU A 33 -2.91 26.97 21.58
CA GLU A 33 -2.01 25.96 21.03
C GLU A 33 -1.16 25.28 22.11
N GLU A 34 -0.50 26.07 22.97
CA GLU A 34 0.30 25.55 24.08
C GLU A 34 -0.56 24.74 25.08
N LYS A 35 -1.80 25.17 25.31
CA LYS A 35 -2.75 24.46 26.17
C LYS A 35 -3.18 23.13 25.57
N ALA A 36 -3.49 23.09 24.27
CA ALA A 36 -3.93 21.87 23.61
C ALA A 36 -2.77 20.86 23.45
N GLU A 37 -1.56 21.34 23.16
CA GLU A 37 -0.33 20.54 23.18
C GLU A 37 -0.08 19.95 24.57
N LYS A 38 -0.25 20.74 25.63
CA LYS A 38 -0.15 20.26 27.01
C LYS A 38 -1.24 19.23 27.35
N THR A 39 -2.50 19.44 26.96
CA THR A 39 -3.59 18.48 27.18
C THR A 39 -3.29 17.15 26.48
N LEU A 40 -2.75 17.20 25.26
CA LEU A 40 -2.34 16.02 24.50
C LEU A 40 -1.16 15.32 25.16
N HIS A 41 -0.10 16.07 25.53
CA HIS A 41 1.04 15.53 26.25
C HIS A 41 0.64 14.90 27.58
N GLU A 42 -0.28 15.50 28.33
CA GLU A 42 -0.80 14.92 29.57
C GLU A 42 -1.63 13.65 29.32
N SER A 43 -2.31 13.54 28.18
CA SER A 43 -3.09 12.35 27.80
C SER A 43 -2.19 11.22 27.30
N ILE A 44 -1.20 11.54 26.46
CA ILE A 44 -0.14 10.64 26.01
C ILE A 44 0.70 10.19 27.20
N ALA A 45 1.09 11.12 28.07
CA ALA A 45 1.81 10.81 29.30
C ALA A 45 0.93 9.95 30.20
N ALA A 46 -0.37 10.23 30.33
CA ALA A 46 -1.25 9.35 31.10
C ALA A 46 -1.31 7.94 30.53
N ALA A 47 -1.38 7.78 29.20
CA ALA A 47 -1.34 6.50 28.50
C ALA A 47 0.02 5.79 28.63
N SER A 48 1.14 6.53 28.63
CA SER A 48 2.49 5.98 28.77
C SER A 48 2.90 5.74 30.23
N ILE A 49 2.30 6.46 31.19
CA ILE A 49 2.45 6.30 32.65
C ILE A 49 1.64 5.10 33.14
N VAL A 50 0.75 4.53 32.32
CA VAL A 50 0.11 3.24 32.61
C VAL A 50 1.20 2.19 32.80
N ARG A 51 1.56 2.01 34.07
CA ARG A 51 2.59 1.06 34.48
C ARG A 51 1.94 -0.30 34.30
N ALA A 52 2.25 -0.97 33.19
CA ALA A 52 1.94 -2.37 32.97
C ALA A 52 2.59 -3.19 34.10
N THR A 53 1.90 -3.25 35.23
CA THR A 53 2.31 -3.93 36.45
C THR A 53 1.64 -5.29 36.39
N GLY A 54 2.17 -6.15 35.53
CA GLY A 54 1.67 -7.48 35.34
C GLY A 54 2.71 -8.35 34.65
N SER A 55 2.96 -9.53 35.21
CA SER A 55 3.35 -10.67 34.37
C SER A 55 2.27 -10.84 33.30
N TYR A 56 2.62 -11.15 32.05
CA TYR A 56 1.66 -11.69 31.09
C TYR A 56 0.85 -12.76 31.82
N SER A 57 -0.47 -12.58 31.89
CA SER A 57 -1.30 -13.59 32.53
C SER A 57 -1.20 -14.81 31.62
N ASN A 58 -0.56 -15.87 32.11
CA ASN A 58 -0.67 -17.21 31.52
C ASN A 58 -2.11 -17.74 31.76
N ALA A 59 -3.14 -16.91 31.53
CA ALA A 59 -4.51 -17.37 31.45
C ALA A 59 -4.57 -18.26 30.21
N SER A 60 -4.44 -19.56 30.43
CA SER A 60 -4.18 -20.61 29.43
C SER A 60 -5.21 -20.73 28.30
N ASN A 61 -6.24 -19.89 28.28
CA ASN A 61 -7.42 -20.06 27.45
C ASN A 61 -7.70 -18.88 26.51
N CYS A 62 -6.89 -17.82 26.51
CA CYS A 62 -7.13 -16.68 25.64
C CYS A 62 -6.05 -16.49 24.58
N VAL A 63 -6.47 -16.24 23.35
CA VAL A 63 -5.62 -16.18 22.17
C VAL A 63 -5.66 -14.76 21.61
N TRP A 64 -4.52 -14.28 21.11
CA TRP A 64 -4.46 -13.04 20.36
C TRP A 64 -5.32 -13.16 19.09
N PRO A 65 -6.07 -12.13 18.66
CA PRO A 65 -6.12 -10.75 19.16
C PRO A 65 -7.19 -10.47 20.24
N GLU A 66 -8.01 -11.45 20.62
CA GLU A 66 -9.13 -11.26 21.57
C GLU A 66 -8.65 -10.90 22.99
N CYS A 67 -7.43 -11.31 23.34
CA CYS A 67 -6.76 -10.90 24.58
C CYS A 67 -5.61 -9.94 24.36
N ALA A 68 -5.81 -8.90 23.56
CA ALA A 68 -4.87 -7.78 23.58
C ALA A 68 -4.80 -7.12 24.97
N PRO A 69 -3.76 -6.32 25.27
CA PRO A 69 -3.69 -5.58 26.52
C PRO A 69 -4.96 -4.76 26.76
N VAL A 70 -5.66 -5.05 27.86
CA VAL A 70 -6.85 -4.31 28.28
C VAL A 70 -6.60 -3.77 29.68
N CYS A 71 -6.90 -2.49 29.83
CA CYS A 71 -6.82 -1.82 31.10
C CYS A 71 -8.15 -1.92 31.84
N GLU A 72 -8.08 -1.99 33.17
CA GLU A 72 -9.31 -1.96 33.95
C GLU A 72 -10.13 -0.72 33.61
N ASP A 73 -11.44 -0.93 33.44
CA ASP A 73 -12.40 0.14 33.36
C ASP A 73 -12.34 0.92 34.67
N CYS A 74 -11.74 2.10 34.61
CA CYS A 74 -11.75 3.05 35.69
C CYS A 74 -13.15 3.65 35.77
N GLY A 75 -14.09 2.90 36.36
CA GLY A 75 -15.45 3.39 36.58
C GLY A 75 -15.41 4.80 37.18
N SER A 76 -16.26 5.69 36.67
CA SER A 76 -16.29 7.13 36.94
C SER A 76 -16.81 7.51 38.34
N LYS A 77 -16.82 6.56 39.29
CA LYS A 77 -17.33 6.80 40.64
C LYS A 77 -16.45 7.80 41.36
N GLY A 78 -17.07 8.84 41.91
CA GLY A 78 -16.40 9.76 42.82
C GLY A 78 -15.83 8.98 44.02
N VAL A 79 -14.56 9.22 44.35
CA VAL A 79 -13.89 8.58 45.50
C VAL A 79 -14.23 9.29 46.82
N GLY A 80 -14.87 10.45 46.75
CA GLY A 80 -15.31 11.22 47.90
C GLY A 80 -15.98 12.53 47.49
N SER A 81 -16.37 13.32 48.48
CA SER A 81 -16.88 14.68 48.30
C SER A 81 -15.83 15.72 48.72
N CYS A 82 -15.86 16.88 48.10
CA CYS A 82 -15.07 18.04 48.50
C CYS A 82 -16.00 19.24 48.73
N MET A 83 -16.36 19.54 49.98
CA MET A 83 -17.15 20.74 50.30
C MET A 83 -16.24 21.96 50.47
N ILE A 84 -16.41 22.95 49.59
CA ILE A 84 -15.88 24.33 49.67
C ILE A 84 -14.33 24.39 49.67
N PRO A 85 -13.69 25.38 49.02
CA PRO A 85 -12.23 25.53 49.10
C PRO A 85 -11.77 25.68 50.57
N GLY A 86 -11.22 24.61 51.16
CA GLY A 86 -10.50 24.68 52.45
C GLY A 86 -10.70 23.57 53.49
N ALA A 87 -11.73 22.71 53.44
CA ALA A 87 -12.05 21.84 54.59
C ALA A 87 -11.95 20.31 54.39
N GLN A 88 -12.00 19.81 53.15
CA GLN A 88 -11.68 18.40 52.85
C GLN A 88 -10.85 18.34 51.57
N MET A 89 -9.56 18.06 51.72
CA MET A 89 -8.67 17.86 50.58
C MET A 89 -8.96 16.49 49.97
N CYS A 90 -9.28 16.46 48.67
CA CYS A 90 -9.26 15.21 47.91
C CYS A 90 -7.87 14.56 48.09
N PRO A 91 -7.77 13.22 48.09
CA PRO A 91 -6.47 12.55 48.07
C PRO A 91 -5.61 13.10 46.92
N TRP A 92 -4.28 13.10 47.08
CA TRP A 92 -3.35 13.69 46.11
C TRP A 92 -3.50 13.14 44.68
N SER A 93 -3.98 11.90 44.56
CA SER A 93 -4.31 11.20 43.31
C SER A 93 -5.71 11.51 42.77
N ALA A 94 -6.43 12.46 43.36
CA ALA A 94 -7.73 12.95 42.94
C ALA A 94 -7.73 14.48 42.68
N LYS A 95 -8.72 14.95 41.92
CA LYS A 95 -9.02 16.37 41.64
C LYS A 95 -10.47 16.64 42.07
N CYS A 96 -10.66 17.71 42.85
CA CYS A 96 -11.99 18.18 43.22
C CYS A 96 -12.65 18.85 42.00
N THR A 97 -13.82 18.35 41.59
CA THR A 97 -14.64 18.93 40.52
C THR A 97 -16.08 18.99 41.01
N LEU A 98 -16.62 20.20 41.15
CA LEU A 98 -18.02 20.46 41.51
C LEU A 98 -18.51 19.68 42.72
N GLY A 99 -17.71 19.68 43.80
CA GLY A 99 -18.10 19.05 45.06
C GLY A 99 -17.79 17.55 45.16
N SER A 100 -17.27 16.93 44.09
CA SER A 100 -16.87 15.51 44.07
C SER A 100 -15.38 15.36 43.77
N CYS A 101 -14.73 14.41 44.43
CA CYS A 101 -13.34 14.03 44.17
C CYS A 101 -13.29 12.94 43.09
N PHE A 102 -12.70 13.24 41.95
CA PHE A 102 -12.47 12.29 40.87
C PHE A 102 -10.99 11.93 40.78
N CYS A 103 -10.67 10.69 40.45
CA CYS A 103 -9.28 10.28 40.26
C CYS A 103 -8.62 11.05 39.11
N ARG A 104 -7.35 11.39 39.27
CA ARG A 104 -6.53 11.98 38.21
C ARG A 104 -6.30 10.96 37.09
N LYS A 105 -5.93 11.44 35.89
CA LYS A 105 -5.54 10.58 34.76
C LYS A 105 -4.47 9.57 35.20
N GLY A 106 -4.61 8.33 34.75
CA GLY A 106 -3.76 7.19 35.17
C GLY A 106 -4.14 6.54 36.50
N TYR A 107 -5.19 7.00 37.18
CA TYR A 107 -5.72 6.40 38.41
C TYR A 107 -7.19 5.98 38.25
N CYS A 108 -7.53 4.78 38.74
CA CYS A 108 -8.91 4.31 38.85
C CYS A 108 -9.43 4.47 40.29
N ALA A 109 -10.74 4.71 40.42
CA ALA A 109 -11.43 4.67 41.70
C ALA A 109 -11.61 3.22 42.17
N ARG A 110 -11.02 2.87 43.33
CA ARG A 110 -11.28 1.59 44.01
C ARG A 110 -11.76 1.87 45.44
N GLY A 111 -13.07 1.91 45.62
CA GLY A 111 -13.68 2.37 46.87
C GLY A 111 -13.53 3.88 47.03
N GLN A 112 -12.94 4.33 48.14
CA GLN A 112 -12.68 5.75 48.43
C GLN A 112 -11.23 6.17 48.10
N GLU A 113 -10.46 5.32 47.43
CA GLU A 113 -9.07 5.58 47.08
C GLU A 113 -8.89 5.59 45.56
N CYS A 114 -8.00 6.48 45.09
CA CYS A 114 -7.53 6.48 43.71
C CYS A 114 -6.24 5.66 43.64
N LYS A 115 -6.30 4.53 42.94
CA LYS A 115 -5.17 3.61 42.74
C LYS A 115 -4.71 3.69 41.30
N PHE A 116 -3.43 3.41 41.04
CA PHE A 116 -2.93 3.36 39.67
C PHE A 116 -3.79 2.43 38.82
N ARG A 117 -4.10 2.87 37.60
CA ARG A 117 -4.77 2.04 36.60
C ARG A 117 -3.89 0.82 36.34
N THR A 118 -4.44 -0.36 36.57
CA THR A 118 -3.78 -1.63 36.28
C THR A 118 -4.27 -2.16 34.95
N CYS A 119 -3.34 -2.67 34.15
CA CYS A 119 -3.64 -3.26 32.86
C CYS A 119 -3.16 -4.69 32.81
N GLN A 120 -4.00 -5.53 32.23
CA GLN A 120 -3.66 -6.91 31.96
C GLN A 120 -3.03 -6.95 30.58
N LEU A 121 -1.75 -7.35 30.50
CA LEU A 121 -1.01 -7.44 29.24
C LEU A 121 -1.56 -8.51 28.28
N GLY A 122 -2.51 -9.34 28.72
CA GLY A 122 -3.19 -10.32 27.87
C GLY A 122 -2.24 -11.34 27.23
N ALA A 123 -2.50 -11.67 25.97
CA ALA A 123 -1.67 -12.48 25.10
C ALA A 123 -0.81 -11.60 24.18
N ARG A 124 0.31 -12.13 23.68
CA ARG A 124 1.10 -11.50 22.62
C ARG A 124 0.68 -12.00 21.25
N PRO A 125 0.85 -11.17 20.20
CA PRO A 125 0.78 -11.63 18.83
C PRO A 125 1.70 -12.84 18.60
N PRO A 126 1.28 -13.83 17.78
CA PRO A 126 2.17 -14.89 17.37
C PRO A 126 3.36 -14.29 16.62
N LYS A 127 4.57 -14.81 16.87
CA LYS A 127 5.76 -14.35 16.14
C LYS A 127 5.58 -14.64 14.65
N HIS A 128 5.89 -13.66 13.81
CA HIS A 128 5.89 -13.84 12.37
C HIS A 128 6.73 -15.07 11.95
N ALA A 129 6.11 -16.00 11.25
CA ALA A 129 6.80 -17.14 10.66
C ALA A 129 7.41 -16.72 9.32
N VAL A 130 8.72 -16.41 9.33
CA VAL A 130 9.44 -15.96 8.13
C VAL A 130 9.29 -16.97 6.99
N SER A 131 8.75 -16.52 5.86
CA SER A 131 8.56 -17.34 4.67
C SER A 131 9.90 -17.82 4.09
N ASN A 132 9.87 -18.95 3.38
CA ASN A 132 11.06 -19.46 2.69
C ASN A 132 11.56 -18.48 1.61
N SER A 133 10.65 -17.76 0.96
CA SER A 133 11.00 -16.75 -0.05
C SER A 133 11.68 -15.54 0.57
N ALA A 134 11.20 -15.05 1.72
CA ALA A 134 11.86 -13.98 2.46
C ALA A 134 13.28 -14.35 2.87
N ARG A 135 13.46 -15.54 3.46
CA ARG A 135 14.77 -16.03 3.88
C ARG A 135 15.75 -16.13 2.71
N ARG A 136 15.34 -16.76 1.61
CA ARG A 136 16.21 -16.92 0.42
C ARG A 136 16.60 -15.61 -0.22
N LEU A 137 15.70 -14.63 -0.29
CA LEU A 137 16.03 -13.32 -0.85
C LEU A 137 16.94 -12.53 0.10
N ALA A 138 16.69 -12.59 1.40
CA ALA A 138 17.54 -11.93 2.40
C ALA A 138 18.96 -12.50 2.45
N GLU A 139 19.17 -13.79 2.13
CA GLU A 139 20.49 -14.43 2.04
C GLU A 139 21.42 -13.80 0.98
N PHE A 140 20.86 -13.08 0.00
CA PHE A 140 21.68 -12.30 -0.94
C PHE A 140 22.09 -10.92 -0.37
N GLY A 141 21.48 -10.46 0.71
CA GLY A 141 21.89 -9.24 1.42
C GLY A 141 23.02 -9.51 2.41
N PRO A 142 23.62 -8.44 2.98
CA PRO A 142 24.42 -8.59 4.19
C PRO A 142 23.53 -9.01 5.38
N GLU A 143 24.12 -9.57 6.44
CA GLU A 143 23.36 -9.91 7.65
C GLU A 143 22.77 -8.63 8.28
N LEU A 144 21.45 -8.58 8.44
CA LEU A 144 20.76 -7.46 9.07
C LEU A 144 20.63 -7.72 10.59
N PRO A 145 21.05 -6.78 11.46
CA PRO A 145 20.87 -6.93 12.88
C PRO A 145 19.38 -6.87 13.27
N TYR A 146 19.02 -7.56 14.35
CA TYR A 146 17.69 -7.44 14.94
C TYR A 146 17.49 -6.01 15.47
N ASN A 147 16.41 -5.35 15.03
CA ASN A 147 16.10 -3.95 15.35
C ASN A 147 17.17 -2.97 14.84
N ALA A 148 17.52 -3.11 13.56
CA ALA A 148 18.49 -2.25 12.90
C ALA A 148 18.11 -0.76 13.00
N THR A 149 19.09 0.04 13.41
CA THR A 149 19.06 1.51 13.35
C THR A 149 18.99 2.01 11.90
N ALA A 150 18.67 3.28 11.71
CA ALA A 150 18.63 3.89 10.38
C ALA A 150 19.99 3.79 9.64
N GLU A 151 21.11 3.87 10.37
CA GLU A 151 22.46 3.72 9.82
C GLU A 151 22.72 2.27 9.36
N GLU A 152 22.37 1.28 10.17
CA GLU A 152 22.49 -0.14 9.81
C GLU A 152 21.59 -0.50 8.62
N TRP A 153 20.39 0.09 8.53
CA TRP A 153 19.53 -0.04 7.35
C TRP A 153 20.18 0.54 6.09
N HIS A 154 20.80 1.71 6.20
CA HIS A 154 21.52 2.31 5.09
C HIS A 154 22.68 1.41 4.63
N GLU A 155 23.47 0.88 5.55
CA GLU A 155 24.54 -0.09 5.24
C GLU A 155 23.99 -1.36 4.58
N PHE A 156 22.86 -1.88 5.07
CA PHE A 156 22.19 -3.04 4.47
C PHE A 156 21.71 -2.75 3.04
N VAL A 157 21.12 -1.57 2.80
CA VAL A 157 20.63 -1.16 1.48
C VAL A 157 21.78 -1.06 0.47
N VAL A 158 22.90 -0.44 0.87
CA VAL A 158 24.10 -0.33 0.04
C VAL A 158 24.72 -1.70 -0.20
N GLY A 159 24.86 -2.52 0.84
CA GLY A 159 25.42 -3.87 0.73
C GLY A 159 24.58 -4.82 -0.14
N SER A 160 23.26 -4.61 -0.21
CA SER A 160 22.33 -5.40 -1.02
C SER A 160 22.47 -5.19 -2.53
N THR A 161 23.29 -4.23 -2.99
CA THR A 161 23.48 -3.92 -4.41
C THR A 161 24.36 -4.92 -5.17
N LYS A 162 25.18 -5.72 -4.47
CA LYS A 162 26.20 -6.59 -5.07
C LYS A 162 25.62 -7.60 -6.07
N TRP A 163 24.64 -8.40 -5.66
CA TRP A 163 24.04 -9.44 -6.53
C TRP A 163 23.21 -8.87 -7.68
N PRO A 164 22.33 -7.86 -7.46
CA PRO A 164 21.68 -7.13 -8.54
C PRO A 164 22.66 -6.58 -9.57
N PHE A 165 23.77 -6.00 -9.13
CA PHE A 165 24.80 -5.47 -10.03
C PHE A 165 25.50 -6.58 -10.83
N LEU A 166 25.83 -7.72 -10.21
CA LEU A 166 26.40 -8.87 -10.91
C LEU A 166 25.44 -9.43 -11.97
N LEU A 167 24.15 -9.54 -11.65
CA LEU A 167 23.12 -9.95 -12.60
C LEU A 167 23.01 -8.98 -13.77
N LEU A 168 23.04 -7.66 -13.47
CA LEU A 168 23.02 -6.61 -14.48
C LEU A 168 24.24 -6.68 -15.41
N LEU A 169 25.44 -6.77 -14.83
CA LEU A 169 26.68 -6.87 -15.59
C LEU A 169 26.71 -8.12 -16.47
N ALA A 170 26.30 -9.27 -15.95
CA ALA A 170 26.24 -10.51 -16.71
C ALA A 170 25.28 -10.38 -17.91
N GLY A 171 24.09 -9.84 -17.70
CA GLY A 171 23.13 -9.66 -18.79
C GLY A 171 23.55 -8.60 -19.81
N VAL A 172 24.20 -7.50 -19.39
CA VAL A 172 24.77 -6.51 -20.31
C VAL A 172 25.89 -7.12 -21.15
N VAL A 173 26.81 -7.87 -20.53
CA VAL A 173 27.89 -8.56 -21.27
C VAL A 173 27.31 -9.54 -22.29
N VAL A 174 26.34 -10.37 -21.90
CA VAL A 174 25.69 -11.33 -22.81
C VAL A 174 24.93 -10.61 -23.93
N GLY A 175 24.22 -9.51 -23.62
CA GLY A 175 23.54 -8.69 -24.62
C GLY A 175 24.50 -8.07 -25.64
N LEU A 176 25.62 -7.51 -25.17
CA LEU A 176 26.66 -6.94 -26.04
C LEU A 176 27.35 -8.01 -26.89
N LEU A 177 27.67 -9.17 -26.32
CA LEU A 177 28.23 -10.30 -27.07
C LEU A 177 27.26 -10.80 -28.13
N THR A 178 25.98 -10.95 -27.80
CA THR A 178 24.93 -11.36 -28.74
C THR A 178 24.81 -10.34 -29.88
N CYS A 179 24.78 -9.05 -29.56
CA CYS A 179 24.75 -7.97 -30.55
C CYS A 179 26.01 -7.97 -31.43
N GLY A 180 27.19 -8.16 -30.83
CA GLY A 180 28.45 -8.27 -31.56
C GLY A 180 28.50 -9.47 -32.50
N CYS A 181 27.96 -10.62 -32.09
CA CYS A 181 27.85 -11.81 -32.93
C CYS A 181 26.94 -11.57 -34.14
N ILE A 182 25.78 -10.94 -33.95
CA ILE A 182 24.81 -10.70 -35.04
C ILE A 182 25.30 -9.58 -35.98
N CYS A 183 25.73 -8.44 -35.42
CA CYS A 183 26.13 -7.27 -36.21
C CYS A 183 27.51 -7.42 -36.86
N GLY A 184 28.44 -8.07 -36.16
CA GLY A 184 29.87 -8.07 -36.49
C GLY A 184 30.22 -8.86 -37.76
N HIS A 185 29.25 -9.54 -38.39
CA HIS A 185 29.50 -10.47 -39.50
C HIS A 185 30.70 -11.36 -39.17
N CYS A 186 30.82 -11.77 -37.90
CA CYS A 186 31.88 -12.65 -37.51
C CYS A 186 31.68 -13.91 -38.35
N ALA A 187 32.55 -14.12 -39.34
CA ALA A 187 32.61 -15.29 -40.20
C ALA A 187 33.05 -16.52 -39.40
N TRP A 188 32.48 -16.69 -38.21
CA TRP A 188 32.42 -17.96 -37.56
C TRP A 188 31.50 -18.79 -38.44
N GLU A 189 32.08 -19.75 -39.15
CA GLU A 189 31.39 -20.94 -39.59
C GLU A 189 31.43 -21.93 -38.42
N PRO A 190 30.52 -21.86 -37.43
CA PRO A 190 30.48 -22.89 -36.41
C PRO A 190 30.00 -24.16 -37.12
N SER A 191 30.95 -25.03 -37.46
CA SER A 191 30.68 -26.39 -37.93
C SER A 191 29.93 -27.21 -36.87
N CYS A 192 29.83 -26.70 -35.64
CA CYS A 192 29.21 -27.36 -34.49
C CYS A 192 27.76 -26.94 -34.19
N MET A 193 27.22 -25.87 -34.80
CA MET A 193 25.81 -25.51 -34.57
C MET A 193 24.91 -26.27 -35.52
N PRO A 194 23.92 -27.03 -35.01
CA PRO A 194 23.06 -27.84 -35.86
C PRO A 194 22.16 -26.93 -36.69
N THR A 195 22.27 -27.04 -38.01
CA THR A 195 21.64 -26.17 -39.02
C THR A 195 20.22 -26.59 -39.37
N SER A 196 19.52 -27.25 -38.44
CA SER A 196 18.16 -27.70 -38.71
C SER A 196 17.17 -26.62 -38.29
N PRO A 197 16.30 -26.12 -39.19
CA PRO A 197 15.28 -25.14 -38.83
C PRO A 197 14.31 -25.68 -37.76
N ILE A 198 14.21 -27.01 -37.64
CA ILE A 198 13.45 -27.69 -36.59
C ILE A 198 13.97 -27.30 -35.20
N ILE A 199 15.28 -27.19 -35.01
CA ILE A 199 15.89 -26.88 -33.70
C ILE A 199 15.57 -25.44 -33.31
N LEU A 200 15.70 -24.49 -34.24
CA LEU A 200 15.32 -23.10 -34.02
C LEU A 200 13.83 -22.98 -33.67
N LEU A 201 12.95 -23.69 -34.40
CA LEU A 201 11.52 -23.69 -34.13
C LEU A 201 11.19 -24.28 -32.75
N VAL A 202 11.82 -25.40 -32.37
CA VAL A 202 11.67 -25.98 -31.03
C VAL A 202 12.14 -24.99 -29.96
N LEU A 203 13.28 -24.33 -30.17
CA LEU A 203 13.80 -23.34 -29.24
C LEU A 203 12.85 -22.13 -29.10
N CYS A 204 12.28 -21.63 -30.21
CA CYS A 204 11.25 -20.59 -30.18
C CYS A 204 10.00 -21.03 -29.41
N ILE A 205 9.49 -22.24 -29.65
CA ILE A 205 8.33 -22.79 -28.94
C ILE A 205 8.61 -22.91 -27.44
N LEU A 206 9.78 -23.42 -27.06
CA LEU A 206 10.19 -23.53 -25.66
C LEU A 206 10.31 -22.15 -25.01
N THR A 207 10.89 -21.18 -25.71
CA THR A 207 11.08 -19.81 -25.20
C THR A 207 9.74 -19.10 -25.00
N VAL A 208 8.85 -19.15 -25.98
CA VAL A 208 7.49 -18.60 -25.88
C VAL A 208 6.73 -19.30 -24.75
N GLY A 209 6.76 -20.64 -24.69
CA GLY A 209 6.10 -21.41 -23.64
C GLY A 209 6.59 -21.04 -22.24
N PHE A 210 7.91 -20.88 -22.07
CA PHE A 210 8.51 -20.48 -20.80
C PHE A 210 8.13 -19.04 -20.41
N ILE A 211 8.14 -18.11 -21.36
CA ILE A 211 7.69 -16.73 -21.12
C ILE A 211 6.20 -16.71 -20.75
N THR A 212 5.35 -17.37 -21.52
CA THR A 212 3.90 -17.42 -21.26
C THR A 212 3.61 -18.04 -19.90
N PHE A 213 4.29 -19.13 -19.54
CA PHE A 213 4.15 -19.75 -18.22
C PHE A 213 4.60 -18.79 -17.11
N GLY A 214 5.72 -18.08 -17.28
CA GLY A 214 6.21 -17.08 -16.33
C GLY A 214 5.26 -15.90 -16.14
N VAL A 215 4.72 -15.37 -17.24
CA VAL A 215 3.75 -14.26 -17.24
C VAL A 215 2.45 -14.70 -16.57
N VAL A 216 1.89 -15.85 -16.93
CA VAL A 216 0.63 -16.36 -16.38
C VAL A 216 0.77 -16.71 -14.90
N SER A 217 1.85 -17.41 -14.51
CA SER A 217 2.08 -17.76 -13.10
C SER A 217 2.22 -16.53 -12.22
N ARG A 218 3.01 -15.52 -12.65
CA ARG A 218 3.12 -14.24 -11.93
C ARG A 218 1.79 -13.49 -11.90
N ALA A 219 1.08 -13.40 -13.02
CA ALA A 219 -0.21 -12.70 -13.09
C ALA A 219 -1.23 -13.31 -12.13
N ALA A 220 -1.29 -14.65 -12.04
CA ALA A 220 -2.18 -15.34 -11.11
C ALA A 220 -1.85 -15.01 -9.64
N VAL A 221 -0.57 -15.13 -9.24
CA VAL A 221 -0.12 -14.87 -7.86
C VAL A 221 -0.31 -13.40 -7.48
N VAL A 222 0.14 -12.48 -8.32
CA VAL A 222 0.18 -11.06 -7.99
C VAL A 222 -1.21 -10.41 -8.13
N SER A 223 -2.01 -10.77 -9.14
CA SER A 223 -3.37 -10.20 -9.26
C SER A 223 -4.25 -10.58 -8.07
N HIS A 224 -4.18 -11.84 -7.63
CA HIS A 224 -4.93 -12.30 -6.46
C HIS A 224 -4.53 -11.51 -5.21
N SER A 225 -3.23 -11.26 -5.03
CA SER A 225 -2.69 -10.48 -3.92
C SER A 225 -3.21 -9.05 -3.92
N PHE A 226 -3.16 -8.35 -5.07
CA PHE A 226 -3.65 -6.97 -5.16
C PHE A 226 -5.16 -6.87 -4.95
N ASP A 227 -5.93 -7.85 -5.42
CA ASP A 227 -7.38 -7.86 -5.22
C ASP A 227 -7.72 -8.05 -3.73
N LEU A 228 -6.95 -8.87 -2.99
CA LEU A 228 -7.06 -8.98 -1.53
C LEU A 228 -6.67 -7.66 -0.83
N ILE A 229 -5.57 -7.02 -1.22
CA ILE A 229 -5.15 -5.71 -0.69
C ILE A 229 -6.27 -4.68 -0.88
N GLY A 230 -6.79 -4.53 -2.09
CA GLY A 230 -7.86 -3.58 -2.39
C GLY A 230 -9.17 -3.88 -1.64
N GLN A 231 -9.48 -5.16 -1.36
CA GLN A 231 -10.61 -5.51 -0.51
C GLN A 231 -10.38 -5.10 0.96
N GLN A 232 -9.19 -5.36 1.50
CA GLN A 232 -8.86 -5.02 2.88
C GLN A 232 -8.79 -3.50 3.08
N LEU A 233 -8.12 -2.77 2.19
CA LEU A 233 -8.05 -1.30 2.25
C LEU A 233 -9.45 -0.66 2.22
N ARG A 234 -10.39 -1.18 1.43
CA ARG A 234 -11.78 -0.69 1.43
C ARG A 234 -12.52 -0.96 2.74
N ARG A 235 -12.27 -2.09 3.40
CA ARG A 235 -12.85 -2.38 4.73
C ARG A 235 -12.28 -1.46 5.80
N VAL A 236 -10.97 -1.22 5.77
CA VAL A 236 -10.31 -0.27 6.66
C VAL A 236 -10.83 1.15 6.41
N GLN A 237 -10.96 1.58 5.15
CA GLN A 237 -11.53 2.87 4.80
C GLN A 237 -12.96 3.03 5.36
N LYS A 238 -13.82 2.02 5.17
CA LYS A 238 -15.17 2.05 5.72
C LYS A 238 -15.16 2.22 7.24
N SER A 239 -14.26 1.53 7.92
CA SER A 239 -14.06 1.65 9.38
C SER A 239 -13.62 3.07 9.77
N ILE A 240 -12.64 3.63 9.07
CA ILE A 240 -12.17 5.01 9.31
C ILE A 240 -13.27 6.04 9.05
N VAL A 241 -14.07 5.88 7.98
CA VAL A 241 -15.20 6.76 7.69
C VAL A 241 -16.25 6.68 8.81
N SER A 242 -16.52 5.48 9.35
CA SER A 242 -17.38 5.31 10.51
C SER A 242 -16.82 6.01 11.75
N ALA A 243 -15.51 5.91 12.02
CA ALA A 243 -14.84 6.60 13.12
C ALA A 243 -14.89 8.13 12.96
N LYS A 244 -14.72 8.63 11.74
CA LYS A 244 -14.81 10.06 11.41
C LYS A 244 -16.21 10.62 11.63
N ASN A 245 -17.25 9.91 11.16
CA ASN A 245 -18.63 10.32 11.38
C ASN A 245 -18.97 10.34 12.88
N LEU A 246 -18.47 9.34 13.61
CA LEU A 246 -18.64 9.26 15.06
C LEU A 246 -17.95 10.41 15.80
N ALA A 247 -16.73 10.78 15.39
CA ALA A 247 -16.02 11.92 15.96
C ALA A 247 -16.81 13.22 15.75
N LYS A 248 -17.38 13.39 14.56
CA LYS A 248 -18.25 14.52 14.24
C LYS A 248 -19.53 14.52 15.08
N ASP A 249 -20.18 13.37 15.27
CA ASP A 249 -21.38 13.27 16.10
C ASP A 249 -21.07 13.64 17.57
N LEU A 250 -19.88 13.28 18.08
CA LEU A 250 -19.42 13.67 19.40
C LEU A 250 -19.12 15.19 19.50
N GLU A 251 -18.56 15.78 18.43
CA GLU A 251 -18.29 17.23 18.34
C GLU A 251 -19.60 18.03 18.29
N ASP A 252 -20.56 17.58 17.46
CA ASP A 252 -21.90 18.16 17.36
C ASP A 252 -22.64 18.04 18.70
N MET A 253 -22.49 16.93 19.42
CA MET A 253 -23.06 16.76 20.76
C MET A 253 -22.39 17.68 21.79
N ALA A 254 -21.06 17.81 21.77
CA ALA A 254 -20.32 18.68 22.68
C ALA A 254 -20.71 20.15 22.47
N SER A 255 -20.81 20.59 21.21
CA SER A 255 -21.20 21.96 20.86
C SER A 255 -22.66 22.27 21.21
N GLN A 256 -23.59 21.33 20.98
CA GLN A 256 -24.98 21.47 21.42
C GLN A 256 -25.07 21.57 22.94
N PHE A 257 -24.36 20.70 23.66
CA PHE A 257 -24.37 20.71 25.12
C PHE A 257 -23.73 21.98 25.67
N GLN A 258 -22.66 22.47 25.05
CA GLN A 258 -22.05 23.77 25.38
C GLN A 258 -23.02 24.93 25.17
N ALA A 259 -23.77 24.95 24.05
CA ALA A 259 -24.77 25.99 23.81
C ALA A 259 -25.87 25.99 24.88
N VAL A 260 -26.33 24.81 25.31
CA VAL A 260 -27.29 24.70 26.41
C VAL A 260 -26.68 25.20 27.72
N VAL A 261 -25.45 24.82 28.03
CA VAL A 261 -24.72 25.25 29.23
C VAL A 261 -24.50 26.77 29.26
N ASP A 262 -24.15 27.38 28.14
CA ASP A 262 -23.95 28.83 28.01
C ASP A 262 -25.28 29.60 28.17
N ASP A 263 -26.43 29.02 27.78
CA ASP A 263 -27.75 29.64 27.92
C ASP A 263 -28.39 29.44 29.31
N LEU A 264 -27.91 28.46 30.10
CA LEU A 264 -28.46 28.14 31.43
C LEU A 264 -28.72 29.39 32.31
N PRO A 265 -27.77 30.34 32.48
CA PRO A 265 -27.99 31.51 33.34
C PRO A 265 -29.09 32.45 32.83
N HIS A 266 -29.38 32.43 31.53
CA HIS A 266 -30.40 33.26 30.89
C HIS A 266 -31.80 32.65 30.96
N THR A 267 -31.91 31.32 31.07
CA THR A 267 -33.19 30.63 31.24
C THR A 267 -33.77 30.74 32.65
N CYS A 268 -32.99 31.22 33.62
CA CYS A 268 -33.39 31.33 35.01
C CYS A 268 -34.30 32.54 35.27
N ASN A 269 -35.44 32.30 35.91
CA ASN A 269 -36.36 33.32 36.35
C ASN A 269 -35.70 34.23 37.39
N ALA A 270 -35.75 35.55 37.16
CA ALA A 270 -35.18 36.57 38.03
C ALA A 270 -35.79 36.62 39.44
N MET A 271 -36.87 35.88 39.71
CA MET A 271 -37.54 35.85 41.02
C MET A 271 -36.73 35.18 42.13
N VAL A 272 -35.72 34.34 41.83
CA VAL A 272 -34.87 33.72 42.86
C VAL A 272 -33.49 34.39 42.89
N PRO A 273 -33.22 35.26 43.88
CA PRO A 273 -31.91 35.90 44.01
C PRO A 273 -30.82 34.86 44.27
N GLY A 274 -29.70 34.93 43.54
CA GLY A 274 -28.58 33.99 43.66
C GLY A 274 -28.63 32.79 42.72
N ALA A 275 -29.79 32.46 42.13
CA ALA A 275 -29.90 31.33 41.21
C ALA A 275 -29.09 31.55 39.93
N LYS A 276 -29.12 32.79 39.40
CA LYS A 276 -28.38 33.18 38.22
C LYS A 276 -26.86 33.08 38.44
N GLU A 277 -26.37 33.55 39.59
CA GLU A 277 -24.95 33.51 39.93
C GLU A 277 -24.46 32.08 40.15
N MET A 278 -25.25 31.23 40.82
CA MET A 278 -24.91 29.81 40.99
C MET A 278 -24.90 29.06 39.65
N MET A 279 -25.87 29.33 38.78
CA MET A 279 -25.92 28.73 37.44
C MET A 279 -24.78 29.23 36.54
N ALA A 280 -24.37 30.50 36.67
CA ALA A 280 -23.20 31.02 35.96
C ALA A 280 -21.92 30.29 36.40
N MET A 281 -21.71 30.09 37.71
CA MET A 281 -20.55 29.35 38.21
C MET A 281 -20.56 27.88 37.78
N ALA A 282 -21.73 27.22 37.82
CA ALA A 282 -21.88 25.84 37.34
C ALA A 282 -21.64 25.74 35.83
N SER A 283 -22.16 26.71 35.07
CA SER A 283 -21.97 26.84 33.63
C SER A 283 -20.49 27.02 33.28
N ASP A 284 -19.78 27.94 33.94
CA ASP A 284 -18.35 28.16 33.73
C ASP A 284 -17.53 26.88 33.96
N LYS A 285 -17.88 26.08 34.98
CA LYS A 285 -17.17 24.85 35.29
C LYS A 285 -17.53 23.69 34.36
N ALA A 286 -18.79 23.60 33.95
CA ALA A 286 -19.23 22.66 32.92
C ALA A 286 -18.56 22.99 31.57
N LYS A 287 -18.45 24.28 31.24
CA LYS A 287 -17.75 24.79 30.06
C LYS A 287 -16.27 24.42 30.04
N GLU A 288 -15.57 24.56 31.17
CA GLU A 288 -14.16 24.09 31.29
C GLU A 288 -14.04 22.61 30.92
N LYS A 289 -14.97 21.77 31.40
CA LYS A 289 -14.98 20.33 31.13
C LYS A 289 -15.42 19.95 29.72
N LEU A 290 -16.38 20.66 29.16
CA LEU A 290 -16.80 20.48 27.77
C LEU A 290 -15.70 20.91 26.80
N LEU A 291 -14.94 21.94 27.14
CA LEU A 291 -13.79 22.36 26.36
C LEU A 291 -12.69 21.30 26.40
N GLU A 292 -12.37 20.72 27.56
CA GLU A 292 -11.45 19.57 27.67
C GLU A 292 -11.95 18.36 26.84
N MET A 293 -13.26 18.09 26.85
CA MET A 293 -13.87 17.01 26.05
C MET A 293 -13.80 17.30 24.55
N SER A 294 -14.12 18.53 24.15
CA SER A 294 -14.06 19.01 22.77
C SER A 294 -12.64 18.94 22.21
N GLU A 295 -11.62 19.34 22.97
CA GLU A 295 -10.20 19.23 22.57
C GLU A 295 -9.82 17.77 22.26
N LYS A 296 -10.28 16.79 23.08
CA LYS A 296 -10.01 15.36 22.87
C LYS A 296 -10.76 14.81 21.65
N VAL A 297 -12.02 15.18 21.48
CA VAL A 297 -12.85 14.77 20.34
C VAL A 297 -12.30 15.37 19.04
N GLU A 298 -11.84 16.62 19.07
CA GLU A 298 -11.17 17.29 17.95
C GLU A 298 -9.86 16.56 17.59
N ALA A 299 -9.03 16.21 18.58
CA ALA A 299 -7.82 15.43 18.35
C ALA A 299 -8.13 14.07 17.70
N PHE A 300 -9.15 13.36 18.18
CA PHE A 300 -9.60 12.11 17.58
C PHE A 300 -10.14 12.31 16.15
N SER A 301 -10.95 13.34 15.92
CA SER A 301 -11.48 13.72 14.60
C SER A 301 -10.36 14.02 13.61
N ASN A 302 -9.33 14.74 14.04
CA ASN A 302 -8.17 15.06 13.23
C ASN A 302 -7.37 13.79 12.84
N VAL A 303 -7.14 12.87 13.78
CA VAL A 303 -6.51 11.57 13.49
C VAL A 303 -7.37 10.75 12.51
N ALA A 304 -8.70 10.71 12.69
CA ALA A 304 -9.61 10.01 11.78
C ALA A 304 -9.61 10.64 10.37
N ASN A 305 -9.58 11.97 10.26
CA ASN A 305 -9.47 12.69 8.99
C ASN A 305 -8.13 12.42 8.30
N ALA A 306 -7.03 12.39 9.07
CA ALA A 306 -5.70 12.03 8.57
C ALA A 306 -5.69 10.63 7.95
N ALA A 307 -6.28 9.67 8.66
CA ALA A 307 -6.36 8.29 8.25
C ALA A 307 -7.25 8.15 7.01
N ASP A 308 -8.38 8.86 6.95
CA ASP A 308 -9.31 8.87 5.81
C ASP A 308 -8.62 9.42 4.55
N PHE A 309 -7.93 10.55 4.70
CA PHE A 309 -7.15 11.15 3.62
C PHE A 309 -6.06 10.18 3.12
N SER A 310 -5.25 9.64 4.03
CA SER A 310 -4.16 8.71 3.70
C SER A 310 -4.67 7.44 3.01
N MET A 311 -5.80 6.89 3.49
CA MET A 311 -6.42 5.70 2.93
C MET A 311 -7.03 5.97 1.55
N SER A 312 -7.70 7.12 1.38
CA SER A 312 -8.22 7.57 0.09
C SER A 312 -7.10 7.75 -0.93
N THR A 313 -5.98 8.37 -0.53
CA THR A 313 -4.78 8.47 -1.37
C THR A 313 -4.21 7.10 -1.72
N ALA A 314 -4.09 6.19 -0.76
CA ALA A 314 -3.61 4.84 -1.01
C ALA A 314 -4.49 4.07 -2.02
N LEU A 315 -5.82 4.16 -1.88
CA LEU A 315 -6.78 3.58 -2.82
C LEU A 315 -6.72 4.24 -4.20
N SER A 316 -6.52 5.56 -4.26
CA SER A 316 -6.34 6.28 -5.52
C SER A 316 -5.08 5.81 -6.28
N GLN A 317 -4.04 5.43 -5.53
CA GLN A 317 -2.78 4.91 -6.06
C GLN A 317 -2.84 3.41 -6.34
N GLU A 318 -3.85 2.68 -5.87
CA GLU A 318 -3.98 1.23 -6.04
C GLU A 318 -3.89 0.84 -7.52
N TRP A 319 -4.61 1.53 -8.40
CA TRP A 319 -4.59 1.22 -9.84
C TRP A 319 -3.20 1.48 -10.44
N THR A 320 -2.57 2.60 -10.11
CA THR A 320 -1.23 2.95 -10.58
C THR A 320 -0.20 1.92 -10.10
N MET A 321 -0.26 1.53 -8.83
CA MET A 321 0.60 0.51 -8.24
C MET A 321 0.35 -0.87 -8.87
N LYS A 322 -0.91 -1.23 -9.13
CA LYS A 322 -1.25 -2.48 -9.83
C LYS A 322 -0.68 -2.47 -11.25
N MET A 323 -0.84 -1.39 -12.01
CA MET A 323 -0.26 -1.29 -13.36
C MET A 323 1.28 -1.36 -13.32
N LEU A 324 1.91 -0.64 -12.38
CA LEU A 324 3.37 -0.57 -12.27
C LEU A 324 3.99 -1.89 -11.79
N VAL A 325 3.39 -2.57 -10.81
CA VAL A 325 3.94 -3.78 -10.19
C VAL A 325 3.51 -5.04 -10.95
N VAL A 326 2.26 -5.11 -11.43
CA VAL A 326 1.75 -6.29 -12.15
C VAL A 326 2.17 -6.27 -13.61
N ILE A 327 1.77 -5.20 -14.34
CA ILE A 327 1.91 -5.17 -15.80
C ILE A 327 3.31 -4.71 -16.22
N GLY A 328 3.84 -3.65 -15.61
CA GLY A 328 5.12 -3.05 -15.99
C GLY A 328 6.25 -4.05 -16.25
N PRO A 329 6.52 -5.01 -15.34
CA PRO A 329 7.61 -5.97 -15.49
C PRO A 329 7.34 -7.08 -16.50
N MET A 330 6.07 -7.31 -16.84
CA MET A 330 5.67 -8.27 -17.85
C MET A 330 5.85 -7.72 -19.27
N VAL A 331 5.87 -6.40 -19.46
CA VAL A 331 5.93 -5.78 -20.80
C VAL A 331 7.15 -6.26 -21.59
N PRO A 332 8.40 -6.24 -21.08
CA PRO A 332 9.54 -6.70 -21.87
C PRO A 332 9.50 -8.19 -22.19
N LEU A 333 8.98 -9.02 -21.26
CA LEU A 333 8.79 -10.45 -21.49
C LEU A 333 7.79 -10.69 -22.63
N VAL A 334 6.64 -10.01 -22.62
CA VAL A 334 5.65 -10.11 -23.69
C VAL A 334 6.22 -9.63 -25.02
N LEU A 335 6.97 -8.53 -25.05
CA LEU A 335 7.64 -8.05 -26.25
C LEU A 335 8.67 -9.07 -26.78
N MET A 336 9.42 -9.73 -25.89
CA MET A 336 10.34 -10.82 -26.28
C MET A 336 9.60 -12.06 -26.79
N ALA A 337 8.42 -12.40 -26.25
CA ALA A 337 7.59 -13.49 -26.77
C ALA A 337 7.03 -13.17 -28.18
N LEU A 338 6.57 -11.94 -28.40
CA LEU A 338 6.12 -11.49 -29.72
C LEU A 338 7.28 -11.46 -30.73
N TRP A 339 8.45 -11.04 -30.28
CA TRP A 339 9.68 -11.06 -31.06
C TRP A 339 10.06 -12.49 -31.49
N THR A 340 10.13 -13.43 -30.54
CA THR A 340 10.46 -14.83 -30.82
C THR A 340 9.43 -15.51 -31.72
N LEU A 341 8.15 -15.15 -31.60
CA LEU A 341 7.11 -15.59 -32.54
C LEU A 341 7.35 -15.03 -33.95
N GLY A 342 7.75 -13.76 -34.06
CA GLY A 342 8.13 -13.13 -35.31
C GLY A 342 9.30 -13.86 -36.00
N VAL A 343 10.34 -14.22 -35.24
CA VAL A 343 11.46 -15.03 -35.73
C VAL A 343 10.96 -16.40 -36.23
N ALA A 344 10.14 -17.10 -35.46
CA ALA A 344 9.59 -18.40 -35.88
C ALA A 344 8.79 -18.30 -37.20
N ILE A 345 7.96 -17.25 -37.36
CA ILE A 345 7.22 -17.01 -38.60
C ILE A 345 8.17 -16.72 -39.76
N ALA A 346 9.18 -15.86 -39.54
CA ALA A 346 10.19 -15.54 -40.55
C ALA A 346 10.93 -16.80 -41.01
N THR A 347 11.34 -17.66 -40.09
CA THR A 347 11.96 -18.96 -40.39
C THR A 347 11.02 -19.86 -41.19
N ILE A 348 9.75 -20.00 -40.80
CA ILE A 348 8.77 -20.85 -41.53
C ILE A 348 8.53 -20.31 -42.94
N VAL A 349 8.29 -19.00 -43.09
CA VAL A 349 8.05 -18.38 -44.40
C VAL A 349 9.29 -18.49 -45.29
N SER A 350 10.47 -18.26 -44.72
CA SER A 350 11.73 -18.46 -45.42
C SER A 350 11.88 -19.94 -45.81
N TRP A 351 11.56 -20.89 -44.96
CA TRP A 351 11.66 -22.31 -45.28
C TRP A 351 10.69 -22.77 -46.38
N LEU A 352 9.42 -22.36 -46.30
CA LEU A 352 8.38 -22.76 -47.25
C LEU A 352 8.46 -22.04 -48.60
N SER A 353 9.04 -20.85 -48.65
CA SER A 353 9.20 -20.09 -49.88
C SER A 353 10.35 -20.63 -50.73
N SER A 354 10.14 -20.83 -52.03
CA SER A 354 11.23 -21.10 -52.99
C SER A 354 11.96 -19.83 -53.44
N ASN A 355 11.43 -18.64 -53.15
CA ASN A 355 11.96 -17.37 -53.65
C ASN A 355 13.09 -16.84 -52.73
N PRO A 356 14.31 -16.63 -53.24
CA PRO A 356 15.45 -16.12 -52.47
C PRO A 356 15.22 -14.70 -51.97
N LYS A 357 14.44 -13.88 -52.70
CA LYS A 357 14.12 -12.50 -52.27
C LYS A 357 13.32 -12.47 -50.97
N ILE A 358 12.52 -13.50 -50.71
CA ILE A 358 11.74 -13.60 -49.46
C ILE A 358 12.67 -14.02 -48.30
N ALA A 359 13.60 -14.94 -48.54
CA ALA A 359 14.59 -15.34 -47.55
C ALA A 359 15.50 -14.15 -47.17
N LYS A 360 16.00 -13.43 -48.17
CA LYS A 360 16.77 -12.20 -47.98
C LYS A 360 16.03 -11.14 -47.19
N ARG A 361 14.76 -10.87 -47.52
CA ARG A 361 13.95 -9.91 -46.74
C ARG A 361 13.71 -10.37 -45.29
N ALA A 362 13.57 -11.68 -45.07
CA ALA A 362 13.45 -12.22 -43.72
C ALA A 362 14.76 -12.07 -42.94
N ASP A 363 15.90 -12.31 -43.59
CA ASP A 363 17.24 -12.11 -43.04
C ASP A 363 17.51 -10.63 -42.74
N ASP A 364 17.32 -9.74 -43.71
CA ASP A 364 17.45 -8.28 -43.56
C ASP A 364 16.60 -7.76 -42.38
N LEU A 365 15.33 -8.23 -42.27
CA LEU A 365 14.45 -7.84 -41.16
C LEU A 365 14.96 -8.35 -39.80
N VAL A 366 15.46 -9.59 -39.75
CA VAL A 366 15.94 -10.29 -38.54
C VAL A 366 17.39 -9.93 -38.17
N ILE A 367 18.13 -9.25 -39.04
CA ILE A 367 19.48 -8.75 -38.75
C ILE A 367 19.45 -7.25 -38.49
N GLU A 368 18.89 -6.47 -39.42
CA GLU A 368 19.02 -5.00 -39.42
C GLU A 368 18.12 -4.34 -38.36
N CYS A 369 16.84 -4.69 -38.31
CA CYS A 369 15.89 -4.12 -37.34
C CYS A 369 15.95 -4.81 -35.96
N ALA A 370 16.33 -6.07 -35.98
CA ALA A 370 16.13 -7.03 -34.93
C ALA A 370 17.27 -7.10 -33.91
N ALA A 371 18.52 -7.04 -34.36
CA ALA A 371 19.68 -7.10 -33.50
C ALA A 371 19.69 -5.98 -32.44
N PRO A 372 19.52 -4.69 -32.81
CA PRO A 372 19.47 -3.62 -31.82
C PRO A 372 18.22 -3.72 -30.93
N CYS A 373 17.07 -4.13 -31.48
CA CYS A 373 15.84 -4.30 -30.72
C CYS A 373 15.97 -5.43 -29.67
N THR A 374 16.50 -6.58 -30.08
CA THR A 374 16.73 -7.75 -29.21
C THR A 374 17.70 -7.40 -28.10
N CYS A 375 18.83 -6.75 -28.43
CA CYS A 375 19.79 -6.29 -27.44
C CYS A 375 19.16 -5.31 -26.44
N CYS A 376 18.37 -4.34 -26.92
CA CYS A 376 17.65 -3.38 -26.07
C CYS A 376 16.65 -4.08 -25.13
N LEU A 377 15.84 -5.01 -25.66
CA LEU A 377 14.87 -5.77 -24.88
C LEU A 377 15.54 -6.67 -23.83
N MET A 378 16.67 -7.30 -24.18
CA MET A 378 17.46 -8.09 -23.24
C MET A 378 18.02 -7.21 -22.11
N MET A 379 18.64 -6.06 -22.45
CA MET A 379 19.16 -5.12 -21.44
C MET A 379 18.05 -4.60 -20.53
N LEU A 380 16.89 -4.26 -21.09
CA LEU A 380 15.72 -3.81 -20.32
C LEU A 380 15.20 -4.91 -19.40
N ALA A 381 15.09 -6.15 -19.89
CA ALA A 381 14.62 -7.29 -19.10
C ALA A 381 15.59 -7.61 -17.94
N VAL A 382 16.91 -7.56 -18.19
CA VAL A 382 17.94 -7.74 -17.16
C VAL A 382 17.91 -6.61 -16.14
N LEU A 383 17.77 -5.35 -16.59
CA LEU A 383 17.67 -4.19 -15.71
C LEU A 383 16.48 -4.33 -14.75
N LEU A 384 15.33 -4.77 -15.27
CA LEU A 384 14.17 -5.06 -14.44
C LEU A 384 14.41 -6.26 -13.52
N ALA A 385 15.00 -7.35 -13.99
CA ALA A 385 15.33 -8.49 -13.13
C ALA A 385 16.27 -8.08 -11.97
N SER A 386 17.27 -7.25 -12.27
CA SER A 386 18.21 -6.69 -11.30
C SER A 386 17.51 -5.79 -10.28
N SER A 387 16.67 -4.86 -10.72
CA SER A 387 15.96 -3.96 -9.81
C SER A 387 14.96 -4.70 -8.92
N TYR A 388 14.23 -5.67 -9.46
CA TYR A 388 13.33 -6.51 -8.68
C TYR A 388 14.06 -7.46 -7.72
N LEU A 389 15.25 -7.94 -8.08
CA LEU A 389 16.10 -8.68 -7.14
C LEU A 389 16.52 -7.76 -5.99
N TRP A 390 16.96 -6.54 -6.28
CA TRP A 390 17.34 -5.57 -5.24
C TRP A 390 16.17 -5.28 -4.29
N VAL A 391 14.99 -4.92 -4.82
CA VAL A 391 13.79 -4.71 -4.00
C VAL A 391 13.40 -5.97 -3.22
N GLY A 392 13.51 -7.15 -3.84
CA GLY A 392 13.24 -8.43 -3.18
C GLY A 392 14.18 -8.71 -2.00
N ILE A 393 15.46 -8.37 -2.12
CA ILE A 393 16.43 -8.46 -1.01
C ILE A 393 16.04 -7.50 0.12
N LEU A 394 15.68 -6.26 -0.22
CA LEU A 394 15.28 -5.26 0.78
C LEU A 394 14.02 -5.68 1.56
N VAL A 395 12.97 -6.06 0.83
CA VAL A 395 11.72 -6.51 1.44
C VAL A 395 11.93 -7.83 2.19
N GLY A 396 12.73 -8.76 1.65
CA GLY A 396 13.11 -10.00 2.33
C GLY A 396 13.84 -9.74 3.66
N GLY A 397 14.75 -8.77 3.70
CA GLY A 397 15.44 -8.32 4.91
C GLY A 397 14.48 -7.74 5.96
N VAL A 398 13.54 -6.88 5.53
CA VAL A 398 12.47 -6.37 6.42
C VAL A 398 11.66 -7.52 7.01
N CYS A 399 11.32 -8.51 6.19
CA CYS A 399 10.52 -9.67 6.57
C CYS A 399 11.21 -10.66 7.52
N LEU A 400 12.53 -10.60 7.70
CA LEU A 400 13.20 -11.40 8.73
C LEU A 400 12.76 -11.03 10.15
N ASN A 401 12.37 -9.77 10.36
CA ASN A 401 11.85 -9.25 11.62
C ASN A 401 10.80 -8.16 11.35
N LEU A 402 9.76 -8.51 10.58
CA LEU A 402 8.77 -7.55 10.09
C LEU A 402 8.17 -6.71 11.22
N ASP A 403 7.79 -7.35 12.32
CA ASP A 403 7.14 -6.71 13.48
C ASP A 403 8.04 -5.62 14.09
N GLY A 404 9.29 -5.97 14.44
CA GLY A 404 10.24 -5.02 15.02
C GLY A 404 10.66 -3.91 14.04
N ASN A 405 10.84 -4.26 12.76
CA ASN A 405 11.20 -3.29 11.72
C ASN A 405 10.05 -2.31 11.43
N ALA A 406 8.80 -2.76 11.47
CA ALA A 406 7.63 -1.90 11.31
C ALA A 406 7.49 -0.89 12.47
N VAL A 407 7.70 -1.34 13.72
CA VAL A 407 7.72 -0.46 14.90
C VAL A 407 8.87 0.55 14.79
N SER A 408 10.07 0.10 14.43
CA SER A 408 11.23 0.98 14.25
C SER A 408 11.02 2.02 13.15
N LEU A 409 10.40 1.63 12.03
CA LEU A 409 10.09 2.54 10.94
C LEU A 409 9.13 3.65 11.41
N ILE A 410 8.08 3.28 12.14
CA ILE A 410 7.10 4.24 12.66
C ILE A 410 7.73 5.21 13.66
N HIS A 411 8.68 4.75 14.47
CA HIS A 411 9.46 5.62 15.36
C HIS A 411 10.36 6.62 14.59
N THR A 412 10.83 6.27 13.39
CA THR A 412 11.66 7.17 12.57
C THR A 412 10.89 8.20 11.74
N VAL A 413 9.59 7.98 11.53
CA VAL A 413 8.75 8.85 10.69
C VAL A 413 8.09 9.93 11.56
N ASN A 414 8.35 11.20 11.24
CA ASN A 414 7.67 12.34 11.86
C ASN A 414 6.32 12.59 11.16
N PHE A 415 5.27 11.90 11.62
CA PHE A 415 3.92 12.04 11.09
C PHE A 415 3.35 13.43 11.37
N THR A 416 3.72 14.05 12.48
CA THR A 416 3.33 15.43 12.81
C THR A 416 3.74 16.40 11.69
N GLU A 417 4.97 16.30 11.21
CA GLU A 417 5.49 17.14 10.12
C GLU A 417 4.85 16.82 8.76
N LEU A 418 4.68 15.54 8.44
CA LEU A 418 4.11 15.08 7.16
C LEU A 418 2.67 15.51 6.93
N SER A 419 1.90 15.64 8.01
CA SER A 419 0.47 15.87 7.96
C SER A 419 0.06 17.32 8.22
N HIS A 420 1.02 18.19 8.54
CA HIS A 420 0.78 19.58 8.96
C HIS A 420 -0.25 19.69 10.09
N PHE A 421 -0.32 18.70 10.98
CA PHE A 421 -1.23 18.79 12.12
C PHE A 421 -0.69 19.75 13.17
N LYS A 422 -1.63 20.44 13.83
CA LYS A 422 -1.38 21.27 15.02
C LYS A 422 -0.88 20.44 16.22
N PHE A 423 -1.03 19.12 16.16
CA PHE A 423 -0.87 18.22 17.30
C PHE A 423 0.26 17.22 17.06
N HIS A 424 1.07 16.98 18.10
CA HIS A 424 2.13 15.97 18.08
C HIS A 424 1.54 14.55 18.17
N ILE A 425 1.25 13.95 17.02
CA ILE A 425 0.57 12.64 16.90
C ILE A 425 1.53 11.44 16.97
N ASP A 426 2.83 11.66 16.85
CA ASP A 426 3.83 10.59 16.74
C ASP A 426 3.78 9.59 17.92
N PRO A 427 3.69 10.02 19.19
CA PRO A 427 3.62 9.08 20.30
C PRO A 427 2.32 8.27 20.34
N VAL A 428 1.23 8.82 19.79
CA VAL A 428 -0.07 8.10 19.70
C VAL A 428 0.03 7.01 18.64
N LEU A 429 0.65 7.31 17.50
CA LEU A 429 0.85 6.34 16.42
C LEU A 429 1.84 5.25 16.82
N GLU A 430 3.01 5.61 17.35
CA GLU A 430 3.97 4.64 17.91
C GLU A 430 3.31 3.78 19.00
N GLY A 431 2.58 4.46 19.87
CA GLY A 431 1.66 3.93 20.87
C GLY A 431 0.80 2.78 20.36
N SER A 432 0.01 3.10 19.35
CA SER A 432 -0.95 2.20 18.72
C SER A 432 -0.27 1.07 17.96
N THR A 433 0.84 1.36 17.28
CA THR A 433 1.62 0.37 16.55
C THR A 433 2.15 -0.71 17.46
N ARG A 434 2.77 -0.36 18.60
CA ARG A 434 3.23 -1.38 19.56
C ARG A 434 2.06 -2.16 20.19
N TYR A 435 0.91 -1.53 20.38
CA TYR A 435 -0.30 -2.25 20.81
C TYR A 435 -0.68 -3.34 19.79
N TYR A 436 -0.82 -3.00 18.50
CA TYR A 436 -1.25 -3.98 17.49
C TYR A 436 -0.16 -4.99 17.10
N ILE A 437 1.11 -4.58 17.04
CA ILE A 437 2.20 -5.41 16.50
C ILE A 437 2.91 -6.20 17.60
N GLU A 438 3.14 -5.61 18.77
CA GLU A 438 3.90 -6.27 19.86
C GLU A 438 2.99 -6.77 20.99
N GLY A 439 1.78 -6.21 21.13
CA GLY A 439 0.93 -6.42 22.31
C GLY A 439 1.65 -6.02 23.61
N SER A 440 2.52 -4.99 23.55
CA SER A 440 3.40 -4.62 24.66
C SER A 440 2.85 -3.52 25.56
N GLN A 441 1.83 -2.78 25.09
CA GLN A 441 1.25 -1.62 25.79
C GLN A 441 -0.23 -1.44 25.43
N GLU A 442 -0.95 -0.55 26.13
CA GLU A 442 -2.34 -0.17 25.82
C GLU A 442 -2.41 0.66 24.54
N ASN A 443 -3.53 0.58 23.81
CA ASN A 443 -3.80 1.46 22.68
C ASN A 443 -4.14 2.88 23.18
N PRO A 444 -3.29 3.90 22.91
CA PRO A 444 -3.55 5.26 23.39
C PRO A 444 -4.82 5.87 22.79
N MET A 445 -5.25 5.44 21.59
CA MET A 445 -6.49 5.93 20.98
C MET A 445 -7.72 5.45 21.76
N ILE A 446 -7.70 4.21 22.25
CA ILE A 446 -8.75 3.68 23.14
C ILE A 446 -8.75 4.48 24.44
N SER A 447 -7.58 4.72 25.04
CA SER A 447 -7.47 5.49 26.28
C SER A 447 -8.00 6.91 26.12
N MET A 448 -7.74 7.58 25.00
CA MET A 448 -8.26 8.92 24.70
C MET A 448 -9.79 8.95 24.63
N ILE A 449 -10.39 7.91 24.07
CA ILE A 449 -11.85 7.79 23.94
C ILE A 449 -12.52 7.44 25.27
N GLU A 450 -11.96 6.50 26.02
CA GLU A 450 -12.44 6.19 27.38
C GLU A 450 -12.33 7.41 28.32
N ASP A 451 -11.32 8.25 28.10
CA ASP A 451 -11.18 9.52 28.79
C ASP A 451 -12.32 10.51 28.47
N VAL A 452 -12.90 10.47 27.26
CA VAL A 452 -14.10 11.23 26.89
C VAL A 452 -15.33 10.71 27.63
N GLU A 453 -15.53 9.38 27.66
CA GLU A 453 -16.61 8.77 28.45
C GLU A 453 -16.50 9.10 29.93
N ARG A 454 -15.28 9.06 30.48
CA ARG A 454 -15.03 9.39 31.88
C ARG A 454 -15.42 10.83 32.20
N ASP A 455 -15.03 11.78 31.35
CA ASP A 455 -15.39 13.20 31.53
C ASP A 455 -16.90 13.43 31.37
N ALA A 456 -17.54 12.79 30.39
CA ALA A 456 -18.99 12.84 30.20
C ALA A 456 -19.74 12.26 31.41
N THR A 457 -19.28 11.13 31.94
CA THR A 457 -19.90 10.51 33.12
C THR A 457 -19.64 11.31 34.39
N ALA A 458 -18.49 11.96 34.52
CA ALA A 458 -18.21 12.88 35.62
C ALA A 458 -19.18 14.08 35.59
N LEU A 459 -19.41 14.67 34.41
CA LEU A 459 -20.40 15.74 34.21
C LEU A 459 -21.81 15.27 34.59
N TYR A 460 -22.21 14.09 34.12
CA TYR A 460 -23.51 13.50 34.46
C TYR A 460 -23.65 13.25 35.97
N THR A 461 -22.63 12.67 36.59
CA THR A 461 -22.62 12.37 38.03
C THR A 461 -22.73 13.65 38.86
N VAL A 462 -22.06 14.72 38.44
CA VAL A 462 -22.20 16.03 39.10
C VAL A 462 -23.63 16.54 38.95
N TYR A 463 -24.21 16.47 37.76
CA TYR A 463 -25.59 16.89 37.50
C TYR A 463 -26.59 16.11 38.38
N THR A 464 -26.45 14.78 38.47
CA THR A 464 -27.36 13.94 39.26
C THR A 464 -27.14 14.00 40.77
N ASN A 465 -25.90 14.17 41.24
CA ASN A 465 -25.59 14.20 42.68
C ASN A 465 -25.81 15.58 43.29
N ALA A 466 -25.71 16.64 42.49
CA ALA A 466 -26.00 18.00 42.93
C ALA A 466 -27.51 18.28 42.99
N THR A 467 -28.35 17.30 43.39
CA THR A 467 -29.82 17.46 43.49
C THR A 467 -30.24 18.67 44.31
N TRP A 468 -29.46 18.99 45.35
CA TRP A 468 -29.67 20.17 46.18
C TRP A 468 -29.60 21.49 45.39
N ALA A 469 -28.85 21.52 44.28
CA ALA A 469 -28.72 22.66 43.38
C ALA A 469 -29.57 22.49 42.11
N THR A 470 -29.62 21.29 41.53
CA THR A 470 -30.33 21.04 40.27
C THR A 470 -31.85 21.00 40.45
N THR A 471 -32.38 20.41 41.51
CA THR A 471 -33.84 20.36 41.73
C THR A 471 -34.46 21.75 41.92
N PRO A 472 -33.90 22.68 42.74
CA PRO A 472 -34.39 24.05 42.77
C PRO A 472 -34.20 24.77 41.44
N ALA A 473 -33.10 24.50 40.73
CA ALA A 473 -32.82 25.11 39.43
C ALA A 473 -33.81 24.67 38.35
N GLU A 474 -34.24 23.41 38.31
CA GLU A 474 -35.28 22.92 37.39
C GLU A 474 -36.62 23.65 37.56
N MET A 475 -36.92 24.15 38.77
CA MET A 475 -38.14 24.91 39.02
C MET A 475 -38.09 26.35 38.48
N VAL A 476 -36.89 26.90 38.30
CA VAL A 476 -36.71 28.31 37.97
C VAL A 476 -36.01 28.55 36.63
N CYS A 477 -35.26 27.57 36.13
CA CYS A 477 -34.50 27.63 34.88
C CYS A 477 -35.02 26.56 33.91
N ASP A 478 -35.77 26.98 32.88
CA ASP A 478 -36.34 26.06 31.90
C ASP A 478 -35.25 25.25 31.15
N GLY A 479 -34.04 25.81 31.00
CA GLY A 479 -32.90 25.13 30.38
C GLY A 479 -32.46 23.88 31.16
N VAL A 480 -32.42 23.97 32.50
CA VAL A 480 -32.06 22.81 33.36
C VAL A 480 -33.15 21.75 33.29
N ARG A 481 -34.43 22.15 33.26
CA ARG A 481 -35.57 21.23 33.19
C ARG A 481 -35.61 20.44 31.88
N ASN A 482 -35.23 21.07 30.77
CA ASN A 482 -35.23 20.45 29.45
C ASN A 482 -33.92 19.70 29.14
N LEU A 483 -32.91 19.76 30.02
CA LEU A 483 -31.63 19.10 29.81
C LEU A 483 -31.77 17.60 30.04
N ASN A 484 -31.87 16.81 28.96
CA ASN A 484 -31.84 15.35 29.06
C ASN A 484 -30.41 14.82 29.17
N ALA A 485 -29.76 15.07 30.32
CA ALA A 485 -28.38 14.64 30.56
C ALA A 485 -28.21 13.10 30.45
N SER A 486 -29.26 12.33 30.72
CA SER A 486 -29.23 10.87 30.63
C SER A 486 -29.13 10.34 29.20
N GLU A 487 -29.84 10.99 28.26
CA GLU A 487 -29.81 10.64 26.85
C GLU A 487 -28.47 11.04 26.21
N ALA A 488 -27.96 12.22 26.56
CA ALA A 488 -26.63 12.68 26.12
C ALA A 488 -25.52 11.73 26.61
N LEU A 489 -25.54 11.32 27.88
CA LEU A 489 -24.58 10.34 28.40
C LEU A 489 -24.72 8.99 27.69
N THR A 490 -25.95 8.49 27.50
CA THR A 490 -26.19 7.21 26.83
C THR A 490 -25.70 7.22 25.38
N ALA A 491 -25.90 8.33 24.66
CA ALA A 491 -25.40 8.51 23.32
C ALA A 491 -23.86 8.57 23.31
N CYS A 492 -23.25 9.30 24.23
CA CYS A 492 -21.80 9.37 24.40
C CYS A 492 -21.19 7.98 24.69
N THR A 493 -21.67 7.26 25.71
CA THR A 493 -21.21 5.91 26.07
C THR A 493 -21.38 4.93 24.91
N ARG A 494 -22.50 4.99 24.17
CA ARG A 494 -22.69 4.13 22.98
C ARG A 494 -21.64 4.44 21.90
N SER A 495 -21.39 5.71 21.64
CA SER A 495 -20.40 6.15 20.67
C SER A 495 -18.99 5.73 21.05
N VAL A 496 -18.60 5.96 22.30
CA VAL A 496 -17.30 5.55 22.86
C VAL A 496 -17.13 4.03 22.79
N GLY A 497 -18.17 3.26 23.18
CA GLY A 497 -18.15 1.80 23.08
C GLY A 497 -17.94 1.29 21.65
N PHE A 498 -18.63 1.89 20.67
CA PHE A 498 -18.44 1.56 19.27
C PHE A 498 -17.04 1.92 18.75
N ALA A 499 -16.50 3.08 19.15
CA ALA A 499 -15.15 3.50 18.78
C ALA A 499 -14.09 2.56 19.37
N SER A 500 -14.23 2.18 20.65
CA SER A 500 -13.35 1.24 21.35
C SER A 500 -13.36 -0.14 20.68
N GLU A 501 -14.55 -0.64 20.34
CA GLU A 501 -14.70 -1.88 19.58
C GLU A 501 -13.97 -1.79 18.23
N LEU A 502 -14.16 -0.70 17.49
CA LEU A 502 -13.51 -0.49 16.19
C LEU A 502 -11.97 -0.46 16.28
N MET A 503 -11.42 0.08 17.37
CA MET A 503 -9.99 0.18 17.63
C MET A 503 -9.40 -1.01 18.40
N SER A 504 -10.22 -2.01 18.71
CA SER A 504 -9.74 -3.25 19.31
C SER A 504 -8.76 -3.97 18.38
N ALA A 505 -7.79 -4.67 18.97
CA ALA A 505 -6.88 -5.51 18.21
C ALA A 505 -7.63 -6.56 17.36
N SER A 506 -8.76 -7.09 17.83
CA SER A 506 -9.58 -8.05 17.08
C SER A 506 -10.08 -7.53 15.73
N ASN A 507 -10.28 -6.23 15.63
CA ASN A 507 -10.74 -5.61 14.38
C ASN A 507 -9.59 -5.12 13.51
N ILE A 508 -8.46 -4.68 14.09
CA ILE A 508 -7.37 -4.07 13.32
C ILE A 508 -6.21 -5.03 12.99
N TYR A 509 -5.82 -5.90 13.92
CA TYR A 509 -4.70 -6.83 13.74
C TYR A 509 -4.83 -7.73 12.50
N PRO A 510 -6.02 -8.30 12.16
CA PRO A 510 -6.14 -9.15 10.97
C PRO A 510 -5.74 -8.44 9.67
N TYR A 511 -5.89 -7.11 9.58
CA TYR A 511 -5.42 -6.35 8.43
C TYR A 511 -3.90 -6.30 8.36
N TYR A 512 -3.24 -6.10 9.50
CA TYR A 512 -1.79 -6.09 9.59
C TYR A 512 -1.21 -7.48 9.28
N GLU A 513 -1.76 -8.54 9.85
CA GLU A 513 -1.36 -9.92 9.58
C GLU A 513 -1.50 -10.25 8.09
N THR A 514 -2.66 -9.98 7.50
CA THR A 514 -2.88 -10.25 6.07
C THR A 514 -1.93 -9.42 5.18
N LEU A 515 -1.80 -8.12 5.43
CA LEU A 515 -1.01 -7.22 4.56
C LEU A 515 0.50 -7.42 4.73
N GLY A 516 0.96 -7.46 5.97
CA GLY A 516 2.37 -7.58 6.32
C GLY A 516 2.87 -9.01 6.19
N HIS A 517 2.24 -9.95 6.90
CA HIS A 517 2.76 -11.32 7.03
C HIS A 517 2.50 -12.12 5.75
N ASP A 518 1.25 -12.18 5.29
CA ASP A 518 0.87 -13.07 4.19
C ASP A 518 1.16 -12.47 2.80
N LEU A 519 0.84 -11.20 2.62
CA LEU A 519 0.94 -10.56 1.30
C LEU A 519 2.35 -10.04 1.03
N MET A 520 2.86 -9.14 1.88
CA MET A 520 4.19 -8.54 1.68
C MET A 520 5.31 -9.57 1.88
N CYS A 521 5.26 -10.35 2.96
CA CYS A 521 6.37 -11.24 3.33
C CYS A 521 6.31 -12.66 2.77
N ASP A 522 5.22 -13.09 2.13
CA ASP A 522 5.16 -14.39 1.45
C ASP A 522 4.81 -14.22 -0.04
N THR A 523 3.58 -13.82 -0.33
CA THR A 523 3.05 -13.89 -1.71
C THR A 523 3.78 -12.94 -2.68
N MET A 524 4.06 -11.71 -2.25
CA MET A 524 4.76 -10.71 -3.07
C MET A 524 6.21 -11.10 -3.33
N LEU A 525 6.93 -11.59 -2.31
CA LEU A 525 8.31 -12.06 -2.44
C LEU A 525 8.40 -13.32 -3.31
N HIS A 526 7.42 -14.21 -3.23
CA HIS A 526 7.30 -15.33 -4.15
C HIS A 526 7.14 -14.85 -5.60
N GLY A 527 6.23 -13.91 -5.85
CA GLY A 527 6.03 -13.30 -7.17
C GLY A 527 7.26 -12.55 -7.71
N MET A 528 8.04 -11.91 -6.84
CA MET A 528 9.32 -11.29 -7.21
C MET A 528 10.36 -12.34 -7.59
N THR A 529 10.51 -13.40 -6.79
CA THR A 529 11.44 -14.49 -7.06
C THR A 529 11.18 -15.14 -8.42
N LEU A 530 9.91 -15.42 -8.72
CA LEU A 530 9.51 -15.97 -10.02
C LEU A 530 9.89 -15.02 -11.16
N LEU A 531 9.60 -13.73 -11.04
CA LEU A 531 9.96 -12.76 -12.10
C LEU A 531 11.46 -12.67 -12.33
N VAL A 532 12.25 -12.56 -11.26
CA VAL A 532 13.72 -12.50 -11.37
C VAL A 532 14.22 -13.74 -12.10
N PHE A 533 13.70 -14.92 -11.73
CA PHE A 533 14.06 -16.19 -12.36
C PHE A 533 13.69 -16.22 -13.86
N TYR A 534 12.43 -15.97 -14.21
CA TYR A 534 11.99 -16.01 -15.62
C TYR A 534 12.71 -14.96 -16.47
N SER A 535 12.81 -13.71 -15.98
CA SER A 535 13.48 -12.64 -16.70
C SER A 535 14.96 -12.90 -16.90
N ALA A 536 15.67 -13.42 -15.89
CA ALA A 536 17.08 -13.76 -16.02
C ALA A 536 17.31 -14.92 -17.01
N VAL A 537 16.55 -16.01 -16.91
CA VAL A 537 16.70 -17.17 -17.82
C VAL A 537 16.39 -16.79 -19.26
N VAL A 538 15.30 -16.05 -19.48
CA VAL A 538 14.91 -15.60 -20.83
C VAL A 538 15.97 -14.68 -21.42
N SER A 539 16.39 -13.65 -20.69
CA SER A 539 17.31 -12.63 -21.22
C SER A 539 18.76 -13.09 -21.33
N ILE A 540 19.25 -13.97 -20.45
CA ILE A 540 20.66 -14.39 -20.42
C ILE A 540 20.89 -15.68 -21.20
N VAL A 541 19.89 -16.56 -21.33
CA VAL A 541 20.06 -17.89 -21.95
C VAL A 541 19.23 -18.03 -23.20
N LEU A 542 17.90 -17.95 -23.10
CA LEU A 542 17.02 -18.33 -24.20
C LEU A 542 17.08 -17.34 -25.37
N MET A 543 17.01 -16.05 -25.11
CA MET A 543 17.01 -15.01 -26.16
C MET A 543 18.33 -14.94 -26.94
N PRO A 544 19.52 -14.97 -26.30
CA PRO A 544 20.79 -15.11 -27.03
C PRO A 544 20.83 -16.32 -27.95
N LEU A 545 20.39 -17.48 -27.46
CA LEU A 545 20.37 -18.71 -28.25
C LEU A 545 19.42 -18.60 -29.44
N VAL A 546 18.20 -18.08 -29.23
CA VAL A 546 17.24 -17.86 -30.34
C VAL A 546 17.82 -16.90 -31.36
N ALA A 547 18.39 -15.78 -30.92
CA ALA A 547 18.90 -14.75 -31.82
C ALA A 547 20.10 -15.23 -32.65
N ILE A 548 21.05 -15.92 -32.02
CA ILE A 548 22.23 -16.49 -32.71
C ILE A 548 21.80 -17.62 -33.66
N CYS A 549 20.93 -18.54 -33.21
CA CYS A 549 20.45 -19.61 -34.08
C CYS A 549 19.63 -19.06 -35.26
N ALA A 550 18.85 -18.00 -35.07
CA ALA A 550 18.11 -17.35 -36.14
C ALA A 550 19.03 -16.73 -37.19
N ASP A 551 20.04 -15.98 -36.77
CA ASP A 551 21.03 -15.37 -37.68
C ASP A 551 21.78 -16.45 -38.48
N VAL A 552 22.25 -17.52 -37.82
CA VAL A 552 22.98 -18.61 -38.51
C VAL A 552 22.08 -19.39 -39.47
N ASP A 553 20.85 -19.70 -39.07
CA ASP A 553 19.91 -20.49 -39.89
C ASP A 553 19.44 -19.69 -41.12
N LEU A 554 19.06 -18.43 -40.95
CA LEU A 554 18.56 -17.58 -42.04
C LEU A 554 19.64 -17.28 -43.08
N ARG A 555 20.86 -16.92 -42.66
CA ARG A 555 21.98 -16.69 -43.60
C ARG A 555 22.35 -17.94 -44.39
N LYS A 556 22.43 -19.09 -43.72
CA LYS A 556 22.73 -20.37 -44.40
C LYS A 556 21.64 -20.72 -45.40
N TRP A 557 20.38 -20.47 -45.05
CA TRP A 557 19.25 -20.73 -45.92
C TRP A 557 19.17 -19.77 -47.11
N GLU A 558 19.50 -18.50 -46.92
CA GLU A 558 19.66 -17.53 -48.01
C GLU A 558 20.75 -17.99 -48.98
N ALA A 559 21.96 -18.28 -48.49
CA ALA A 559 23.07 -18.75 -49.31
C ALA A 559 22.75 -20.04 -50.08
N TYR A 560 22.08 -21.01 -49.42
CA TYR A 560 21.63 -22.24 -50.07
C TYR A 560 20.65 -21.95 -51.21
N LYS A 561 19.71 -21.02 -51.00
CA LYS A 561 18.74 -20.66 -52.03
C LYS A 561 19.37 -19.91 -53.18
N GLU A 562 20.26 -18.95 -52.92
CA GLU A 562 20.97 -18.23 -53.98
C GLU A 562 21.78 -19.20 -54.85
N ALA A 563 22.50 -20.15 -54.24
CA ALA A 563 23.28 -21.15 -54.96
C ALA A 563 22.43 -22.14 -55.79
N ASN A 564 21.18 -22.40 -55.39
CA ASN A 564 20.30 -23.36 -56.07
C ASN A 564 19.23 -22.71 -56.95
N TYR A 565 19.09 -21.38 -56.93
CA TYR A 565 18.01 -20.67 -57.60
C TYR A 565 18.06 -20.83 -59.12
N GLU A 566 19.25 -20.67 -59.72
CA GLU A 566 19.46 -20.81 -61.17
C GLU A 566 19.06 -22.21 -61.65
N ASN A 567 19.48 -23.25 -60.92
CA ASN A 567 19.17 -24.64 -61.25
C ASN A 567 17.66 -24.96 -61.22
N HIS A 568 16.86 -24.29 -60.38
CA HIS A 568 15.42 -24.55 -60.27
C HIS A 568 14.58 -23.73 -61.25
N TYR A 569 14.99 -22.50 -61.56
CA TYR A 569 14.25 -21.65 -62.50
C TYR A 569 14.60 -21.91 -63.97
N ASP A 570 15.84 -22.31 -64.29
CA ASP A 570 16.19 -22.70 -65.66
C ASP A 570 15.39 -23.91 -66.15
N ILE A 571 15.01 -24.84 -65.27
CA ILE A 571 14.17 -26.00 -65.65
C ILE A 571 12.77 -25.54 -66.06
N SER A 572 12.22 -24.51 -65.40
CA SER A 572 10.91 -23.96 -65.75
C SER A 572 10.94 -23.22 -67.10
N HIS A 573 12.03 -22.51 -67.38
CA HIS A 573 12.23 -21.82 -68.65
C HIS A 573 12.54 -22.83 -69.78
N GLU A 574 13.39 -23.84 -69.55
CA GLU A 574 13.65 -24.93 -70.50
C GLU A 574 12.40 -25.76 -70.77
N MET A 575 11.54 -26.05 -69.78
CA MET A 575 10.27 -26.75 -70.03
C MET A 575 9.32 -25.90 -70.89
N GLN A 576 9.29 -24.59 -70.67
CA GLN A 576 8.48 -23.67 -71.47
C GLN A 576 9.03 -23.52 -72.90
N GLU A 577 10.36 -23.62 -73.07
CA GLU A 577 11.03 -23.53 -74.37
C GLU A 577 11.05 -24.86 -75.14
N LYS A 578 11.13 -26.01 -74.45
CA LYS A 578 11.05 -27.36 -75.05
C LYS A 578 9.62 -27.81 -75.35
N PHE A 579 8.61 -27.25 -74.67
CA PHE A 579 7.19 -27.54 -74.93
C PHE A 579 6.37 -26.28 -75.26
N PRO A 580 6.70 -25.55 -76.33
CA PRO A 580 5.96 -24.34 -76.72
C PRO A 580 4.49 -24.64 -77.07
N PHE A 581 4.15 -25.91 -77.33
CA PHE A 581 2.79 -26.35 -77.65
C PHE A 581 1.82 -26.34 -76.46
N LEU A 582 2.31 -26.36 -75.21
CA LEU A 582 1.46 -26.25 -74.01
C LEU A 582 1.06 -24.80 -73.70
N GLY A 583 1.78 -23.80 -74.21
CA GLY A 583 1.46 -22.37 -74.05
C GLY A 583 0.29 -21.87 -74.89
N ASN A 584 -0.18 -22.65 -75.87
CA ASN A 584 -1.27 -22.27 -76.78
C ASN A 584 -2.65 -22.88 -76.43
N LEU A 585 -2.77 -23.61 -75.31
CA LEU A 585 -4.06 -24.07 -74.82
C LEU A 585 -4.76 -22.95 -74.04
N HIS A 586 -5.39 -22.05 -74.81
CA HIS A 586 -6.39 -21.11 -74.32
C HIS A 586 -7.46 -21.84 -73.46
N PRO A 587 -7.89 -21.30 -72.31
CA PRO A 587 -9.07 -21.81 -71.63
C PRO A 587 -10.31 -21.44 -72.46
N LEU A 588 -10.78 -22.38 -73.28
CA LEU A 588 -12.11 -22.30 -73.87
C LEU A 588 -13.14 -22.33 -72.74
N SER A 589 -13.89 -21.23 -72.64
CA SER A 589 -15.10 -21.08 -71.85
C SER A 589 -16.06 -22.24 -72.09
N LEU A 590 -16.42 -22.97 -71.04
CA LEU A 590 -17.48 -23.96 -71.07
C LEU A 590 -18.79 -23.29 -70.63
N SER A 591 -19.69 -23.05 -71.59
CA SER A 591 -21.13 -23.04 -71.33
C SER A 591 -21.76 -24.25 -72.06
N GLN A 592 -22.68 -24.90 -71.36
CA GLN A 592 -23.73 -25.81 -71.83
C GLN A 592 -23.38 -27.21 -72.40
N GLN A 593 -23.65 -28.20 -71.52
CA GLN A 593 -24.82 -29.11 -71.60
C GLN A 593 -24.66 -30.53 -72.20
N SER A 594 -25.11 -31.49 -71.37
CA SER A 594 -25.63 -32.85 -71.61
C SER A 594 -24.68 -34.08 -71.71
N THR A 595 -24.89 -34.94 -70.71
CA THR A 595 -24.63 -36.40 -70.50
C THR A 595 -24.91 -37.36 -71.68
N PRO A 596 -24.65 -38.70 -71.59
CA PRO A 596 -23.81 -39.50 -70.66
C PRO A 596 -22.93 -40.61 -71.31
N ARG A 597 -22.14 -41.29 -70.45
CA ARG A 597 -21.77 -42.74 -70.49
C ARG A 597 -20.43 -43.11 -71.15
N GLY A 598 -19.50 -43.62 -70.35
CA GLY A 598 -18.40 -44.49 -70.82
C GLY A 598 -17.12 -44.50 -69.98
N THR A 599 -17.09 -45.32 -68.93
CA THR A 599 -15.94 -46.06 -68.35
C THR A 599 -14.66 -45.35 -67.83
N PRO A 600 -14.01 -45.90 -66.78
CA PRO A 600 -12.97 -45.22 -66.02
C PRO A 600 -11.54 -45.57 -66.48
N LEU A 601 -10.64 -44.59 -66.47
CA LEU A 601 -9.17 -44.77 -66.55
C LEU A 601 -8.48 -43.59 -65.86
N PRO A 602 -7.24 -43.79 -65.39
CA PRO A 602 -6.88 -43.71 -63.98
C PRO A 602 -6.47 -42.29 -63.58
N SER A 603 -6.69 -42.00 -62.29
CA SER A 603 -6.16 -40.83 -61.62
C SER A 603 -4.63 -40.77 -61.76
N PRO A 604 -4.04 -39.70 -62.31
CA PRO A 604 -2.66 -39.39 -62.01
C PRO A 604 -2.69 -38.74 -60.62
N HIS A 605 -2.22 -39.48 -59.62
CA HIS A 605 -1.69 -38.88 -58.43
C HIS A 605 -0.65 -37.84 -58.87
N GLY A 606 -1.06 -36.56 -58.86
CA GLY A 606 -0.14 -35.44 -58.85
C GLY A 606 0.66 -35.52 -57.57
N GLY A 607 1.75 -36.28 -57.62
CA GLY A 607 2.76 -36.28 -56.58
C GLY A 607 3.25 -34.85 -56.47
N TRP A 608 3.04 -34.25 -55.30
CA TRP A 608 3.86 -33.14 -54.85
C TRP A 608 5.30 -33.55 -55.11
N GLN A 609 5.97 -32.88 -56.05
CA GLN A 609 7.40 -33.08 -56.26
C GLN A 609 8.05 -32.87 -54.89
N GLN A 610 8.57 -33.97 -54.33
CA GLN A 610 9.39 -33.90 -53.13
C GLN A 610 10.48 -32.90 -53.45
N MET A 611 10.56 -31.83 -52.64
CA MET A 611 11.73 -30.95 -52.64
C MET A 611 12.97 -31.85 -52.66
N PRO A 612 13.97 -31.58 -53.51
CA PRO A 612 15.20 -32.36 -53.50
C PRO A 612 15.67 -32.45 -52.05
N GLN A 613 15.74 -33.69 -51.55
CA GLN A 613 16.24 -33.94 -50.21
C GLN A 613 17.60 -33.28 -50.16
N MET A 614 17.77 -32.28 -49.28
CA MET A 614 19.10 -31.80 -48.95
C MET A 614 19.97 -33.03 -48.69
N PRO A 615 21.22 -33.07 -49.19
CA PRO A 615 22.13 -34.09 -48.76
C PRO A 615 22.28 -33.92 -47.25
N TRP A 616 21.55 -34.71 -46.48
CA TRP A 616 21.82 -34.94 -45.07
C TRP A 616 23.16 -35.64 -45.06
N GLN A 617 24.24 -34.87 -45.07
CA GLN A 617 25.58 -35.40 -44.87
C GLN A 617 25.59 -35.96 -43.45
N HIS A 618 25.73 -37.28 -43.38
CA HIS A 618 25.92 -38.05 -42.15
C HIS A 618 27.18 -37.64 -41.40
#